data_AF-A0A933I3A4-F1
#
_entry.id   AF-A0A933I3A4-F1
#
_cell.length_a   1.000
_cell.length_b   1.000
_cell.length_c   1.000
_cell.angle_alpha   90.00
_cell.angle_beta   90.00
_cell.angle_gamma   90.00
#
_symmetry.space_group_name_H-M   'P 1'
#
loop_
_entity.id
_entity.type
_entity.pdbx_description
1 polymer ?
#
loop_
_entity_poly.entity_id
_entity_poly.type
_entity_poly.pdbx_seq_one_letter_code
_entity_poly.pdbx_strand_id
1 'polypeptide(L)'
;MADVINQTQDTETGKSELWITIKDASDLLGISERHTWRILLENAWKTQKLLNEDRKKTYVLRSDVEKYYKAEQERQRLEQLKSPPFSDTPDISDKSGKIGEFDMSDIKNKPKSDIKNLPILLSDYRNMMQDLQKKQEQLIKNAILWRTTAIWLTVLAVFIGGFLGFFLYDSRKMMSYIKKEMTGRINDLSDKAEAVQKDFLT
;
A
#
# COMPACT_ATOMS: atom_id res chain seq x y z
N MET A 1 8.84 24.17 13.21
CA MET A 1 8.07 23.66 14.36
C MET A 1 7.37 22.41 13.87
N ALA A 2 7.68 21.25 14.45
CA ALA A 2 7.08 19.98 14.05
C ALA A 2 5.78 19.79 14.83
N ASP A 3 4.66 19.67 14.12
CA ASP A 3 3.36 19.40 14.71
C ASP A 3 3.32 17.95 15.21
N VAL A 4 3.66 17.76 16.49
CA VAL A 4 3.58 16.46 17.19
C VAL A 4 2.10 16.17 17.48
N ILE A 5 1.36 15.75 16.45
CA ILE A 5 -0.11 15.66 16.54
C ILE A 5 -0.62 14.39 17.20
N ASN A 6 0.12 13.27 17.25
CA ASN A 6 -0.46 12.03 17.78
C ASN A 6 0.51 11.21 18.64
N GLN A 7 0.55 11.54 19.93
CA GLN A 7 0.95 10.59 20.97
C GLN A 7 -0.23 9.65 21.24
N THR A 8 -0.34 8.56 20.49
CA THR A 8 -1.24 7.46 20.89
C THR A 8 -0.52 6.62 21.94
N GLN A 9 -1.04 6.66 23.18
CA GLN A 9 -0.56 5.82 24.27
C GLN A 9 -0.81 4.35 23.93
N ASP A 10 0.25 3.57 23.93
CA ASP A 10 0.22 2.14 23.73
C ASP A 10 -0.32 1.49 25.02
N THR A 11 -1.54 0.95 24.97
CA THR A 11 -2.29 0.45 26.13
C THR A 11 -1.66 -0.78 26.78
N GLU A 12 -0.68 -1.42 26.13
CA GLU A 12 -0.03 -2.65 26.62
C GLU A 12 1.33 -2.41 27.29
N THR A 13 2.05 -1.34 26.95
CA THR A 13 3.44 -1.14 27.41
C THR A 13 3.67 0.11 28.24
N GLY A 14 2.69 1.03 28.30
CA GLY A 14 2.80 2.29 29.06
C GLY A 14 3.88 3.24 28.52
N LYS A 15 4.50 2.92 27.38
CA LYS A 15 5.47 3.78 26.70
C LYS A 15 4.73 4.57 25.63
N SER A 16 4.90 5.88 25.62
CA SER A 16 4.36 6.75 24.57
C SER A 16 5.07 6.45 23.26
N GLU A 17 4.47 5.61 22.41
CA GLU A 17 4.95 5.40 21.05
C GLU A 17 4.64 6.66 20.23
N LEU A 18 5.69 7.39 19.83
CA LEU A 18 5.53 8.60 19.05
C LEU A 18 5.36 8.23 17.57
N TRP A 19 4.16 8.43 17.05
CA TRP A 19 3.86 8.27 15.64
C TRP A 19 4.03 9.61 14.93
N ILE A 20 4.81 9.61 13.85
CA ILE A 20 5.11 10.80 13.05
C ILE A 20 4.66 10.59 11.61
N THR A 21 4.35 11.66 10.88
CA THR A 21 3.95 11.53 9.48
C THR A 21 5.15 11.16 8.61
N ILE A 22 4.90 10.64 7.40
CA ILE A 22 5.98 10.42 6.43
C ILE A 22 6.74 11.70 6.11
N LYS A 23 6.07 12.85 6.11
CA LYS A 23 6.69 14.15 5.90
C LYS A 23 7.69 14.46 7.02
N ASP A 24 7.27 14.31 8.28
CA ASP A 24 8.16 14.54 9.42
C ASP A 24 9.32 13.54 9.45
N ALA A 25 9.08 12.29 9.06
CA ALA A 25 10.14 11.29 8.93
C ALA A 25 11.15 11.66 7.83
N SER A 26 10.66 12.21 6.72
CA SER A 26 11.48 12.75 5.63
C SER A 26 12.35 13.90 6.10
N ASP A 27 11.78 14.83 6.86
CA ASP A 27 12.49 15.97 7.44
C ASP A 27 13.57 15.52 8.45
N LEU A 28 13.27 14.52 9.28
CA LEU A 28 14.23 13.95 10.24
C LEU A 28 15.41 13.24 9.56
N LEU A 29 15.14 12.52 8.47
CA LEU A 29 16.17 11.81 7.71
C LEU A 29 16.93 12.74 6.74
N GLY A 30 16.43 13.96 6.48
CA GLY A 30 17.03 14.90 5.52
C GLY A 30 16.95 14.41 4.07
N ILE A 31 15.98 13.55 3.75
CA ILE A 31 15.78 12.96 2.42
C ILE A 31 14.42 13.36 1.86
N SER A 32 14.11 12.98 0.61
CA SER A 32 12.79 13.20 0.03
C SER A 32 11.73 12.22 0.54
N GLU A 33 10.45 12.64 0.55
CA GLU A 33 9.34 11.78 1.01
C GLU A 33 9.26 10.48 0.19
N ARG A 34 9.52 10.56 -1.12
CA ARG A 34 9.54 9.39 -2.01
C ARG A 34 10.63 8.40 -1.63
N HIS A 35 11.79 8.89 -1.20
CA HIS A 35 12.88 8.05 -0.73
C HIS A 35 12.55 7.43 0.63
N THR A 36 11.96 8.22 1.53
CA THR A 36 11.45 7.75 2.82
C THR A 36 10.44 6.60 2.64
N TRP A 37 9.52 6.71 1.68
CA TRP A 37 8.59 5.64 1.33
C TRP A 37 9.28 4.36 0.87
N ARG A 38 10.39 4.47 0.13
CA ARG A 38 11.16 3.31 -0.32
C ARG A 38 11.82 2.61 0.87
N ILE A 39 12.49 3.37 1.73
CA ILE A 39 13.15 2.85 2.94
C ILE A 39 12.14 2.15 3.85
N LEU A 40 10.97 2.75 4.03
CA LEU A 40 9.86 2.17 4.80
C LEU A 40 9.47 0.79 4.28
N LEU A 41 9.31 0.65 2.96
CA LEU A 41 8.95 -0.62 2.31
C LEU A 41 10.08 -1.66 2.40
N GLU A 42 11.33 -1.24 2.20
CA GLU A 42 12.52 -2.11 2.26
C GLU A 42 12.75 -2.67 3.67
N ASN A 43 12.50 -1.86 4.70
CA ASN A 43 12.69 -2.24 6.10
C ASN A 43 11.40 -2.75 6.77
N ALA A 44 10.30 -2.87 6.02
CA ALA A 44 9.00 -3.33 6.50
C ALA A 44 8.52 -2.63 7.79
N TRP A 45 8.69 -1.32 7.89
CA TRP A 45 8.29 -0.56 9.09
C TRP A 45 6.77 -0.61 9.31
N LYS A 46 6.37 -0.62 10.58
CA LYS A 46 4.96 -0.54 10.95
C LYS A 46 4.41 0.82 10.52
N THR A 47 3.24 0.79 9.88
CA THR A 47 2.52 1.99 9.46
C THR A 47 1.11 2.00 10.00
N GLN A 48 0.60 3.19 10.29
CA GLN A 48 -0.79 3.41 10.66
C GLN A 48 -1.39 4.50 9.78
N LYS A 49 -2.60 4.30 9.29
CA LYS A 49 -3.34 5.33 8.55
C LYS A 49 -4.29 6.02 9.53
N LEU A 50 -4.01 7.29 9.81
CA LEU A 50 -4.84 8.10 10.71
C LEU A 50 -5.40 9.30 9.94
N LEU A 51 -6.59 9.74 10.32
CA LEU A 51 -7.20 10.96 9.79
C LEU A 51 -6.52 12.15 10.47
N ASN A 52 -6.07 13.12 9.69
CA ASN A 52 -5.51 14.38 10.19
C ASN A 52 -6.05 15.51 9.30
N GLU A 53 -6.79 16.44 9.92
CA GLU A 53 -7.37 17.61 9.23
C GLU A 53 -8.07 17.21 7.92
N ASP A 54 -9.01 16.28 8.03
CA ASP A 54 -9.83 15.73 6.93
C ASP A 54 -9.10 14.93 5.84
N ARG A 55 -7.76 14.77 5.95
CA ARG A 55 -6.98 13.94 5.04
C ARG A 55 -6.42 12.71 5.75
N LYS A 56 -6.57 11.54 5.12
CA LYS A 56 -5.91 10.31 5.60
C LYS A 56 -4.41 10.43 5.34
N LYS A 57 -3.61 10.53 6.40
CA LYS A 57 -2.15 10.55 6.35
C LYS A 57 -1.60 9.21 6.86
N THR A 58 -0.44 8.81 6.33
CA THR A 58 0.29 7.63 6.82
C THR A 58 1.28 8.08 7.89
N TYR A 59 1.29 7.34 8.99
CA TYR A 59 2.17 7.54 10.13
C TYR A 59 3.10 6.35 10.28
N VAL A 60 4.29 6.63 10.80
CA VAL A 60 5.34 5.67 11.11
C VAL A 60 5.82 5.89 12.54
N LEU A 61 6.34 4.83 13.15
CA LEU A 61 6.99 4.92 14.46
C LEU A 61 8.28 5.73 14.35
N ARG A 62 8.39 6.81 15.14
CA ARG A 62 9.61 7.62 15.19
C ARG A 62 10.83 6.80 15.63
N SER A 63 10.63 5.83 16.52
CA SER A 63 11.70 4.97 17.02
C SER A 63 12.37 4.16 15.90
N ASP A 64 11.61 3.70 14.91
CA ASP A 64 12.14 2.95 13.77
C ASP A 64 12.91 3.87 12.81
N VAL A 65 12.41 5.09 12.59
CA VAL A 65 13.09 6.13 11.81
C VAL A 65 14.43 6.51 12.45
N GLU A 66 14.46 6.74 13.76
CA GLU A 66 15.68 7.10 14.49
C GLU A 66 16.71 5.97 14.54
N LYS A 67 16.26 4.71 14.69
CA LYS A 67 17.15 3.54 14.60
C LYS A 67 17.82 3.46 13.24
N TYR A 68 17.03 3.65 12.17
CA TYR A 68 17.56 3.65 10.81
C TYR A 68 18.55 4.79 10.58
N TYR A 69 18.22 6.00 11.03
CA TYR A 69 19.12 7.15 10.92
C TYR A 69 20.48 6.90 11.60
N LYS A 70 20.48 6.33 12.81
CA LYS A 70 21.72 5.98 13.53
C LYS A 70 22.52 4.90 12.80
N ALA A 71 21.86 3.85 12.31
CA ALA A 71 22.51 2.79 11.55
C ALA A 71 23.13 3.31 10.24
N GLU A 72 22.46 4.24 9.57
CA GLU A 72 22.93 4.86 8.34
C GLU A 72 24.13 5.79 8.61
N GLN A 73 24.10 6.58 9.68
CA GLN A 73 25.27 7.36 10.10
C GLN A 73 26.49 6.49 10.41
N GLU A 74 26.28 5.34 11.06
CA GLU A 74 27.37 4.39 11.36
C GLU A 74 27.93 3.77 10.09
N ARG A 75 27.07 3.40 9.13
CA ARG A 75 27.51 2.94 7.80
C ARG A 75 28.31 4.00 7.06
N GLN A 76 27.86 5.24 7.03
CA GLN A 76 28.58 6.34 6.38
C GLN A 76 29.95 6.58 7.02
N ARG A 77 30.07 6.49 8.35
CA ARG A 77 31.38 6.55 9.03
C ARG A 77 32.31 5.40 8.62
N LEU A 78 31.78 4.19 8.55
CA LEU A 78 32.55 3.00 8.14
C LEU A 78 32.94 3.05 6.65
N GLU A 79 32.11 3.63 5.79
CA GLU A 79 32.40 3.82 4.37
C GLU A 79 33.46 4.90 4.15
N GLN A 80 33.41 6.01 4.89
CA GLN A 80 34.46 7.04 4.89
C GLN A 80 35.82 6.49 5.35
N LEU A 81 35.83 5.51 6.27
CA LEU A 81 37.04 4.80 6.68
C LEU A 81 37.53 3.78 5.63
N LYS A 82 36.68 3.37 4.68
CA LYS A 82 36.97 2.32 3.69
C LYS A 82 37.38 2.87 2.33
N SER A 83 37.10 4.14 2.02
CA SER A 83 37.62 4.79 0.82
C SER A 83 39.13 5.07 0.97
N PRO A 84 40.02 4.46 0.15
CA PRO A 84 41.41 4.88 0.11
C PRO A 84 41.47 6.30 -0.48
N PRO A 85 42.38 7.17 -0.02
CA PRO A 85 42.59 8.45 -0.68
C PRO A 85 43.28 8.16 -2.03
N PHE A 86 42.54 8.25 -3.13
CA PHE A 86 43.10 8.24 -4.47
C PHE A 86 42.57 9.43 -5.26
N SER A 87 43.36 10.51 -5.23
CA SER A 87 43.51 11.61 -6.22
C SER A 87 44.21 12.75 -5.47
N ASP A 88 45.40 13.28 -5.76
CA ASP A 88 46.27 13.29 -6.93
C ASP A 88 47.70 13.66 -6.45
N THR A 89 48.75 13.29 -7.18
CA THR A 89 50.11 13.87 -7.03
C THR A 89 50.27 15.10 -7.96
N PRO A 90 51.31 15.93 -7.81
CA PRO A 90 51.69 16.75 -6.65
C PRO A 90 51.97 18.21 -7.06
N ASP A 91 51.71 19.20 -6.20
CA ASP A 91 52.58 20.37 -6.15
C ASP A 91 52.44 21.11 -4.81
N ILE A 92 53.52 21.78 -4.41
CA ILE A 92 53.72 22.57 -3.18
C ILE A 92 54.34 21.79 -1.99
N SER A 93 55.67 21.75 -2.03
CA SER A 93 56.57 22.39 -1.05
C SER A 93 56.25 22.23 0.45
N ASP A 94 57.22 21.58 1.11
CA ASP A 94 57.69 21.82 2.48
C ASP A 94 56.68 21.78 3.64
N LYS A 95 56.56 20.59 4.26
CA LYS A 95 56.87 20.44 5.69
C LYS A 95 56.88 18.99 6.17
N SER A 96 58.04 18.63 6.71
CA SER A 96 58.32 17.54 7.65
C SER A 96 57.19 17.24 8.65
N GLY A 97 56.86 15.94 8.78
CA GLY A 97 56.05 15.41 9.87
C GLY A 97 56.02 13.87 9.86
N LYS A 98 56.88 13.25 10.68
CA LYS A 98 56.94 11.81 10.98
C LYS A 98 55.55 11.16 11.14
N ILE A 99 55.25 10.10 10.39
CA ILE A 99 54.21 9.13 10.76
C ILE A 99 54.76 7.72 10.50
N GLY A 100 54.61 6.87 11.52
CA GLY A 100 55.40 5.67 11.78
C GLY A 100 55.24 4.52 10.78
N GLU A 101 56.31 3.74 10.75
CA GLU A 101 56.48 2.46 10.08
C GLU A 101 55.36 1.50 10.50
N PHE A 102 54.44 1.18 9.57
CA PHE A 102 53.37 0.22 9.79
C PHE A 102 53.92 -1.18 9.52
N ASP A 103 54.09 -1.96 10.59
CA ASP A 103 54.66 -3.30 10.58
C ASP A 103 53.70 -4.28 9.85
N MET A 104 54.19 -4.85 8.76
CA MET A 104 53.43 -5.72 7.85
C MET A 104 53.22 -7.15 8.41
N SER A 105 53.61 -7.39 9.66
CA SER A 105 53.52 -8.70 10.34
C SER A 105 52.13 -9.00 10.93
N ASP A 106 51.26 -8.01 11.13
CA ASP A 106 49.92 -8.20 11.73
C ASP A 106 48.88 -8.87 10.82
N ILE A 107 49.14 -8.96 9.51
CA ILE A 107 48.19 -9.56 8.55
C ILE A 107 48.18 -11.10 8.61
N LYS A 108 49.19 -11.73 9.24
CA LYS A 108 49.33 -13.20 9.25
C LYS A 108 48.45 -13.94 10.28
N ASN A 109 47.79 -13.23 11.20
CA ASN A 109 47.04 -13.85 12.31
C ASN A 109 45.51 -13.64 12.27
N LYS A 110 44.88 -13.61 11.08
CA LYS A 110 43.41 -13.75 11.01
C LYS A 110 43.01 -15.24 10.94
N PRO A 111 42.08 -15.71 11.80
CA PRO A 111 41.72 -17.11 11.86
C PRO A 111 41.00 -17.54 10.58
N LYS A 112 41.48 -18.61 9.94
CA LYS A 112 40.91 -19.27 8.75
C LYS A 112 39.55 -19.97 9.02
N SER A 113 38.86 -19.65 10.10
CA SER A 113 37.65 -20.36 10.56
C SER A 113 36.38 -20.01 9.79
N ASP A 114 36.30 -18.84 9.16
CA ASP A 114 35.07 -18.38 8.49
C ASP A 114 34.84 -18.99 7.09
N ILE A 115 35.83 -19.68 6.52
CA ILE A 115 35.73 -20.25 5.17
C ILE A 115 34.87 -21.53 5.17
N LYS A 116 34.67 -22.18 6.32
CA LYS A 116 33.91 -23.44 6.40
C LYS A 116 32.38 -23.28 6.33
N ASN A 117 31.86 -22.06 6.58
CA ASN A 117 30.43 -21.78 6.60
C ASN A 117 29.90 -21.10 5.32
N LEU A 118 30.77 -20.73 4.39
CA LEU A 118 30.42 -20.16 3.09
C LEU A 118 29.42 -21.01 2.25
N PRO A 119 29.58 -22.34 2.13
CA PRO A 119 28.65 -23.14 1.33
C PRO A 119 27.24 -23.22 1.96
N ILE A 120 27.15 -23.16 3.29
CA ILE A 120 25.87 -23.17 4.04
C ILE A 120 25.14 -21.84 3.83
N LEU A 121 25.86 -20.72 3.88
CA LEU A 121 25.32 -19.39 3.56
C LEU A 121 24.82 -19.29 2.11
N LEU A 122 25.50 -19.94 1.15
CA LEU A 122 25.07 -19.97 -0.24
C LEU A 122 23.80 -20.81 -0.45
N SER A 123 23.68 -21.96 0.24
CA SER A 123 22.46 -22.77 0.16
C SER A 123 21.27 -22.08 0.82
N ASP A 124 21.48 -21.39 1.93
CA ASP A 124 20.43 -20.64 2.62
C ASP A 124 19.96 -19.44 1.78
N TYR A 125 20.88 -18.73 1.12
CA TYR A 125 20.53 -17.67 0.19
C TYR A 125 19.73 -18.19 -1.02
N ARG A 126 20.13 -19.33 -1.59
CA ARG A 126 19.43 -19.95 -2.72
C ARG A 126 18.01 -20.40 -2.34
N ASN A 127 17.85 -20.98 -1.15
CA ASN A 127 16.56 -21.38 -0.63
C ASN A 127 15.67 -20.16 -0.36
N MET A 128 16.23 -19.10 0.22
CA MET A 128 15.51 -17.84 0.46
C MET A 128 15.04 -17.19 -0.86
N MET A 129 15.88 -17.19 -1.90
CA MET A 129 15.50 -16.68 -3.22
C MET A 129 14.38 -17.50 -3.87
N GLN A 130 14.39 -18.82 -3.74
CA GLN A 130 13.30 -19.68 -4.23
C GLN A 130 12.00 -19.45 -3.48
N ASP A 131 12.05 -19.24 -2.17
CA ASP A 131 10.86 -18.91 -1.37
C ASP A 131 10.29 -17.53 -1.69
N LEU A 132 11.15 -16.54 -1.95
CA LEU A 132 10.72 -15.22 -2.42
C LEU A 132 10.06 -15.30 -3.80
N GLN A 133 10.60 -16.10 -4.73
CA GLN A 133 9.98 -16.33 -6.04
C GLN A 133 8.62 -17.02 -5.92
N LYS A 134 8.49 -18.06 -5.08
CA LYS A 134 7.20 -18.72 -4.83
C LYS A 134 6.16 -17.77 -4.24
N LYS A 135 6.56 -16.91 -3.30
CA LYS A 135 5.68 -15.88 -2.72
C LYS A 135 5.24 -14.86 -3.76
N GLN A 136 6.15 -14.40 -4.63
CA GLN A 136 5.78 -13.52 -5.74
C GLN A 136 4.79 -14.17 -6.71
N GLU A 137 5.01 -15.43 -7.09
CA GLU A 137 4.07 -16.17 -7.95
C GLU A 137 2.69 -16.32 -7.30
N GLN A 138 2.63 -16.61 -6.00
CA GLN A 138 1.36 -16.69 -5.27
C GLN A 138 0.64 -15.34 -5.22
N LEU A 139 1.38 -14.24 -4.98
CA LEU A 139 0.80 -12.90 -4.98
C LEU A 139 0.27 -12.50 -6.38
N ILE A 140 1.00 -12.85 -7.44
CA ILE A 140 0.56 -12.60 -8.83
C ILE A 140 -0.70 -13.42 -9.15
N LYS A 141 -0.71 -14.72 -8.82
CA LYS A 141 -1.87 -15.60 -9.01
C LYS A 141 -3.09 -15.09 -8.24
N ASN A 142 -2.91 -14.68 -6.98
CA ASN A 142 -3.99 -14.11 -6.18
C ASN A 142 -4.49 -12.79 -6.79
N ALA A 143 -3.60 -11.89 -7.21
CA ALA A 143 -3.99 -10.63 -7.84
C ALA A 143 -4.81 -10.85 -9.12
N ILE A 144 -4.43 -11.82 -9.95
CA ILE A 144 -5.20 -12.20 -11.16
C ILE A 144 -6.56 -12.77 -10.77
N LEU A 145 -6.62 -13.60 -9.72
CA LEU A 145 -7.87 -14.18 -9.23
C LEU A 145 -8.84 -13.08 -8.75
N TRP A 146 -8.35 -12.12 -7.98
CA TRP A 146 -9.13 -10.97 -7.49
C TRP A 146 -9.64 -10.06 -8.61
N ARG A 147 -8.84 -9.86 -9.67
CA ARG A 147 -9.29 -9.09 -10.84
C ARG A 147 -10.37 -9.84 -11.61
N THR A 148 -10.19 -11.15 -11.80
CA THR A 148 -11.16 -11.99 -12.52
C THR A 148 -12.48 -12.07 -11.76
N THR A 149 -12.45 -12.26 -10.43
CA THR A 149 -13.67 -12.29 -9.61
C THR A 149 -14.39 -10.94 -9.57
N ALA A 150 -13.64 -9.83 -9.53
CA ALA A 150 -14.24 -8.50 -9.59
C ALA A 150 -14.97 -8.26 -10.94
N ILE A 151 -14.37 -8.67 -12.06
CA ILE A 151 -15.02 -8.58 -13.37
C ILE A 151 -16.32 -9.40 -13.39
N TRP A 152 -16.27 -10.66 -12.94
CA TRP A 152 -17.46 -11.51 -12.88
C TRP A 152 -18.56 -10.95 -11.98
N LEU A 153 -18.21 -10.36 -10.84
CA LEU A 153 -19.18 -9.70 -9.95
C LEU A 153 -19.84 -8.49 -10.64
N THR A 154 -19.08 -7.69 -11.39
CA THR A 154 -19.66 -6.55 -12.12
C THR A 154 -20.60 -7.00 -13.24
N VAL A 155 -20.24 -8.05 -13.98
CA VAL A 155 -21.10 -8.64 -15.02
C VAL A 155 -22.39 -9.19 -14.41
N LEU A 156 -22.29 -9.89 -13.27
CA LEU A 156 -23.45 -10.41 -12.55
C LEU A 156 -24.37 -9.29 -12.06
N ALA A 157 -23.80 -8.21 -11.52
CA ALA A 157 -24.57 -7.06 -11.03
C ALA A 157 -25.33 -6.35 -12.16
N VAL A 158 -24.69 -6.16 -13.32
CA VAL A 158 -25.36 -5.60 -14.51
C VAL A 158 -26.45 -6.53 -15.02
N PHE A 159 -26.22 -7.84 -15.01
CA PHE A 159 -27.21 -8.82 -15.45
C PHE A 159 -28.44 -8.83 -14.52
N ILE A 160 -28.23 -8.86 -13.20
CA ILE A 160 -29.31 -8.80 -12.21
C ILE A 160 -30.06 -7.47 -12.31
N GLY A 161 -29.35 -6.34 -12.38
CA GLY A 161 -29.96 -5.02 -12.52
C GLY A 161 -30.78 -4.86 -13.80
N GLY A 162 -30.24 -5.34 -14.93
CA GLY A 162 -30.94 -5.36 -16.21
C GLY A 162 -32.17 -6.26 -16.19
N PHE A 163 -32.07 -7.44 -15.57
CA PHE A 163 -33.19 -8.37 -15.43
C PHE A 163 -34.31 -7.80 -14.56
N LEU A 164 -33.98 -7.23 -13.39
CA LEU A 164 -34.95 -6.54 -12.53
C LEU A 164 -35.58 -5.33 -13.22
N GLY A 165 -34.77 -4.52 -13.91
CA GLY A 165 -35.25 -3.36 -14.67
C GLY A 165 -36.21 -3.76 -15.79
N PHE A 166 -35.89 -4.81 -16.54
CA PHE A 166 -36.76 -5.37 -17.57
C PHE A 166 -38.06 -5.91 -16.98
N PHE A 167 -37.98 -6.65 -15.86
CA PHE A 167 -39.16 -7.22 -15.21
C PHE A 167 -40.11 -6.13 -14.68
N LEU A 168 -39.57 -5.06 -14.09
CA LEU A 168 -40.35 -3.91 -13.64
C LEU A 168 -40.97 -3.14 -14.81
N TYR A 169 -40.24 -2.99 -15.91
CA TYR A 169 -40.75 -2.34 -17.11
C TYR A 169 -41.90 -3.13 -17.75
N ASP A 170 -41.74 -4.44 -17.88
CA ASP A 170 -42.76 -5.31 -18.47
C ASP A 170 -44.01 -5.39 -17.58
N SER A 171 -43.82 -5.50 -16.25
CA SER A 171 -44.91 -5.44 -15.28
C SER A 171 -45.71 -4.13 -15.37
N ARG A 172 -45.02 -2.99 -15.51
CA ARG A 172 -45.70 -1.69 -15.71
C ARG A 172 -46.47 -1.64 -17.02
N LYS A 173 -45.91 -2.20 -18.10
CA LYS A 173 -46.56 -2.24 -19.41
C LYS A 173 -47.82 -3.12 -19.38
N MET A 174 -47.77 -4.30 -18.76
CA MET A 174 -48.95 -5.14 -18.53
C MET A 174 -50.02 -4.43 -17.70
N MET A 175 -49.63 -3.78 -16.59
CA MET A 175 -50.57 -3.06 -15.74
C MET A 175 -51.28 -1.93 -16.49
N SER A 176 -50.55 -1.20 -17.35
CA SER A 176 -51.14 -0.16 -18.20
C SER A 176 -52.09 -0.73 -19.25
N TYR A 177 -51.81 -1.91 -19.80
CA TYR A 177 -52.68 -2.56 -20.77
C TYR A 177 -53.99 -3.02 -20.11
N ILE A 178 -53.88 -3.69 -18.96
CA ILE A 178 -55.02 -4.12 -18.15
C ILE A 178 -55.89 -2.92 -17.75
N LYS A 179 -55.26 -1.81 -17.32
CA LYS A 179 -55.99 -0.59 -16.95
C LYS A 179 -56.77 -0.03 -18.13
N LYS A 180 -56.17 0.04 -19.32
CA LYS A 180 -56.85 0.50 -20.54
C LYS A 180 -58.02 -0.40 -20.92
N GLU A 181 -57.84 -1.71 -20.84
CA GLU A 181 -58.90 -2.68 -21.15
C GLU A 181 -60.07 -2.58 -20.16
N MET A 182 -59.79 -2.46 -18.86
CA MET A 182 -60.83 -2.29 -17.83
C MET A 182 -61.58 -0.97 -18.01
N THR A 183 -60.90 0.14 -18.27
CA THR A 183 -61.56 1.43 -18.52
C THR A 183 -62.41 1.38 -19.79
N GLY A 184 -61.94 0.72 -20.85
CA GLY A 184 -62.73 0.53 -22.07
C GLY A 184 -64.01 -0.27 -21.83
N ARG A 185 -63.94 -1.36 -21.05
CA ARG A 185 -65.12 -2.16 -20.68
C ARG A 185 -66.10 -1.40 -19.79
N ILE A 186 -65.61 -0.59 -18.85
CA ILE A 186 -66.46 0.23 -17.98
C ILE A 186 -67.22 1.27 -18.81
N ASN A 187 -66.55 1.92 -19.76
CA ASN A 187 -67.19 2.89 -20.63
C ASN A 187 -68.25 2.24 -21.54
N ASP A 188 -67.96 1.09 -22.14
CA ASP A 188 -68.94 0.35 -22.96
C ASP A 188 -70.17 -0.09 -22.15
N LEU A 189 -69.99 -0.50 -20.90
CA LEU A 189 -71.09 -0.82 -20.00
C LEU A 189 -71.89 0.42 -19.59
N SER A 190 -71.22 1.55 -19.36
CA SER A 190 -71.87 2.83 -19.06
C SER A 190 -72.71 3.31 -20.23
N ASP A 191 -72.16 3.28 -21.45
CA ASP A 191 -72.86 3.70 -22.66
C ASP A 191 -74.09 2.83 -22.94
N LYS A 192 -73.99 1.51 -22.72
CA LYS A 192 -75.13 0.58 -22.81
C LYS A 192 -76.19 0.86 -21.74
N ALA A 193 -75.79 1.17 -20.51
CA ALA A 193 -76.72 1.52 -19.45
C ALA A 193 -77.46 2.83 -19.74
N GLU A 194 -76.76 3.85 -20.25
CA GLU A 194 -77.37 5.12 -20.68
C GLU A 194 -78.34 4.93 -21.87
N ALA A 195 -78.01 4.08 -22.84
CA ALA A 195 -78.89 3.75 -23.95
C ALA A 195 -80.18 3.10 -23.46
N VAL A 196 -80.08 2.09 -22.58
CA VAL A 196 -81.24 1.42 -21.99
C VAL A 196 -82.10 2.39 -21.17
N GLN A 197 -81.48 3.31 -20.42
CA GLN A 197 -82.21 4.31 -19.64
C GLN A 197 -82.96 5.30 -20.54
N LYS A 198 -82.39 5.69 -21.69
CA LYS A 198 -83.06 6.55 -22.67
C LYS A 198 -84.24 5.83 -23.33
N ASP A 199 -84.06 4.57 -23.70
CA ASP A 199 -85.13 3.75 -24.30
C ASP A 199 -86.32 3.53 -23.34
N PHE A 200 -86.08 3.51 -22.03
CA PHE A 200 -87.15 3.42 -21.01
C PHE A 200 -87.91 4.74 -20.78
N LEU A 201 -87.36 5.89 -21.20
CA LEU A 201 -87.93 7.22 -20.98
C LEU A 201 -88.70 7.77 -22.20
N THR A 202 -88.62 7.10 -23.35
CA THR A 202 -89.41 7.35 -24.57
C THR A 202 -90.55 6.36 -24.72
#